data_AF-A0A5D2PXX4-F1
#
_entry.id   AF-A0A5D2PXX4-F1
#
_cell.length_a   1.000
_cell.length_b   1.000
_cell.length_c   1.000
_cell.angle_alpha   90.00
_cell.angle_beta   90.00
_cell.angle_gamma   90.00
#
_symmetry.space_group_name_H-M   'P 1'
#
loop_
_entity.id
_entity.type
_entity.pdbx_description
1 polymer ?
#
loop_
_entity_poly.entity_id
_entity_poly.type
_entity_poly.pdbx_seq_one_letter_code
_entity_poly.pdbx_strand_id
1 'polypeptide(L)'
;MARGIFSGAAGTNVTKEAEIEVVKIALEVFESTSWKCSNSLVIEVASAMVFSWCINKGLRPWSLQAIFLEIESTKRKTGSIVFSLVDRNGNDLAFSLALAGVNRTQLFKVWW
;
A
#
# COMPACT_ATOMS: atom_id res chain seq x y z
N MET A 1 3.25 20.68 -3.11
CA MET A 1 3.25 19.38 -2.40
C MET A 1 2.47 18.40 -3.26
N ALA A 2 3.13 17.33 -3.67
CA ALA A 2 2.50 16.22 -4.38
C ALA A 2 1.54 15.47 -3.45
N ARG A 3 0.32 15.16 -3.90
CA ARG A 3 -0.66 14.37 -3.15
C ARG A 3 -1.31 13.35 -4.07
N GLY A 4 -1.67 12.20 -3.51
CA GLY A 4 -2.41 11.17 -4.22
C GLY A 4 -3.36 10.45 -3.27
N ILE A 5 -4.52 10.07 -3.77
CA ILE A 5 -5.49 9.25 -3.05
C ILE A 5 -5.97 8.14 -3.95
N PHE A 6 -6.23 6.98 -3.35
CA PHE A 6 -6.85 5.86 -4.02
C PHE A 6 -7.81 5.16 -3.08
N SER A 7 -8.80 4.48 -3.64
CA SER A 7 -9.78 3.71 -2.89
C SER A 7 -10.56 2.79 -3.81
N GLY A 8 -10.82 1.57 -3.36
CA GLY A 8 -11.62 0.59 -4.07
C GLY A 8 -11.96 -0.59 -3.17
N ALA A 9 -12.82 -1.47 -3.67
CA ALA A 9 -13.10 -2.73 -3.00
C ALA A 9 -11.85 -3.63 -3.07
N ALA A 10 -11.55 -4.31 -1.96
CA ALA A 10 -10.52 -5.35 -1.97
C ALA A 10 -11.09 -6.61 -2.63
N GLY A 11 -10.26 -7.37 -3.36
CA GLY A 11 -10.66 -8.64 -3.97
C GLY A 11 -10.81 -9.80 -2.97
N THR A 12 -10.75 -9.51 -1.68
CA THR A 12 -10.67 -10.47 -0.56
C THR A 12 -11.51 -10.00 0.62
N ASN A 13 -12.07 -10.96 1.36
CA ASN A 13 -12.75 -10.72 2.63
C ASN A 13 -11.78 -10.75 3.83
N VAL A 14 -10.51 -11.05 3.60
CA VAL A 14 -9.48 -11.10 4.65
C VAL A 14 -8.81 -9.74 4.76
N THR A 15 -9.08 -9.02 5.85
CA THR A 15 -8.57 -7.65 6.08
C THR A 15 -7.08 -7.49 5.83
N LYS A 16 -6.25 -8.45 6.24
CA LYS A 16 -4.79 -8.35 6.12
C LYS A 16 -4.29 -8.56 4.69
N GLU A 17 -5.00 -9.35 3.91
CA GLU A 17 -4.73 -9.52 2.49
C GLU A 17 -5.10 -8.25 1.72
N ALA A 18 -6.23 -7.63 2.07
CA ALA A 18 -6.63 -6.33 1.54
C ALA A 18 -5.60 -5.24 1.87
N GLU A 19 -5.07 -5.21 3.10
CA GLU A 19 -4.06 -4.23 3.51
C GLU A 19 -2.73 -4.38 2.74
N ILE A 20 -2.28 -5.60 2.44
CA ILE A 20 -1.05 -5.77 1.62
C ILE A 20 -1.32 -5.42 0.14
N GLU A 21 -2.53 -5.65 -0.37
CA GLU A 21 -2.95 -5.21 -1.70
C GLU A 21 -2.97 -3.67 -1.78
N VAL A 22 -3.40 -2.98 -0.72
CA VAL A 22 -3.33 -1.52 -0.60
C VAL A 22 -1.88 -1.02 -0.66
N VAL A 23 -0.93 -1.71 -0.03
CA VAL A 23 0.51 -1.39 -0.13
C VAL A 23 0.99 -1.50 -1.58
N LYS A 24 0.61 -2.58 -2.29
CA LYS A 24 0.92 -2.73 -3.71
C LYS A 24 0.34 -1.58 -4.54
N ILE A 25 -0.93 -1.24 -4.35
CA ILE A 25 -1.59 -0.15 -5.09
C ILE A 25 -0.91 1.20 -4.83
N ALA A 26 -0.51 1.48 -3.59
CA ALA A 26 0.22 2.70 -3.25
C ALA A 26 1.54 2.82 -4.04
N LEU A 27 2.25 1.69 -4.20
CA LEU A 27 3.47 1.61 -5.01
C LEU A 27 3.20 1.84 -6.50
N GLU A 28 2.11 1.29 -7.04
CA GLU A 28 1.70 1.52 -8.42
C GLU A 28 1.36 2.99 -8.69
N VAL A 29 0.63 3.64 -7.75
CA VAL A 29 0.31 5.06 -7.84
C VAL A 29 1.60 5.88 -7.84
N PHE A 30 2.53 5.57 -6.94
CA PHE A 30 3.82 6.24 -6.91
C PHE A 30 4.62 6.04 -8.21
N GLU A 31 4.69 4.82 -8.74
CA GLU A 31 5.39 4.50 -10.00
C GLU A 31 4.77 5.24 -11.20
N SER A 32 3.46 5.49 -11.16
CA SER A 32 2.72 6.20 -12.22
C SER A 32 2.91 7.72 -12.18
N THR A 33 3.55 8.26 -11.14
CA THR A 33 3.77 9.70 -10.96
C THR A 33 5.18 10.12 -11.35
N SER A 34 5.38 11.41 -11.65
CA SER A 34 6.72 11.99 -11.83
C SER A 34 7.50 12.18 -10.52
N TRP A 35 6.97 11.73 -9.37
CA TRP A 35 7.59 11.90 -8.04
C TRP A 35 8.83 11.03 -7.83
N LYS A 36 9.09 10.11 -8.76
CA LYS A 36 10.20 9.15 -8.78
C LYS A 36 11.60 9.78 -8.71
N CYS A 37 11.77 11.02 -9.17
CA CYS A 37 13.09 11.59 -9.45
C CYS A 37 13.86 12.17 -8.24
N SER A 38 13.31 12.19 -7.02
CA SER A 38 13.99 12.88 -5.90
C SER A 38 13.70 12.40 -4.48
N ASN A 39 12.78 11.45 -4.25
CA ASN A 39 12.26 11.21 -2.91
C ASN A 39 12.33 9.74 -2.48
N SER A 40 12.75 9.52 -1.24
CA SER A 40 12.45 8.30 -0.51
C SER A 40 10.94 8.21 -0.26
N LEU A 41 10.33 7.06 -0.52
CA LEU A 41 8.92 6.82 -0.19
C LEU A 41 8.84 6.21 1.20
N VAL A 42 8.02 6.82 2.08
CA VAL A 42 7.63 6.23 3.36
C VAL A 42 6.21 5.69 3.21
N ILE A 43 6.01 4.41 3.52
CA ILE A 43 4.71 3.77 3.55
C ILE A 43 4.34 3.51 5.01
N GLU A 44 3.36 4.27 5.47
CA GLU A 44 2.77 4.14 6.79
C GLU A 44 1.68 3.06 6.77
N VAL A 45 1.80 2.09 7.66
CA VAL A 45 0.86 0.97 7.79
C VAL A 45 0.36 0.93 9.22
N ALA A 46 -0.95 0.80 9.44
CA ALA A 46 -1.54 0.74 10.79
C ALA A 46 -1.59 -0.69 11.38
N SER A 47 -1.23 -1.69 10.58
CA SER A 47 -1.30 -3.11 10.93
C SER A 47 0.08 -3.67 11.20
N ALA A 48 0.35 -4.02 12.46
CA ALA A 48 1.64 -4.57 12.89
C ALA A 48 2.00 -5.87 12.15
N MET A 49 0.99 -6.66 11.76
CA MET A 49 1.23 -7.89 11.02
C MET A 49 1.61 -7.61 9.56
N VAL A 50 0.92 -6.70 8.88
CA VAL A 50 1.30 -6.30 7.51
C VAL A 50 2.66 -5.62 7.51
N PHE A 51 2.93 -4.76 8.50
CA PHE A 51 4.24 -4.17 8.71
C PHE A 51 5.33 -5.24 8.85
N SER A 52 5.12 -6.28 9.67
CA SER A 52 6.09 -7.36 9.85
C SER A 52 6.33 -8.13 8.54
N TRP A 53 5.30 -8.36 7.73
CA TRP A 53 5.44 -8.94 6.39
C TRP A 53 6.24 -8.06 5.42
N CYS A 54 6.04 -6.73 5.48
CA CYS A 54 6.77 -5.79 4.63
C CYS A 54 8.27 -5.82 4.92
N ILE A 55 8.67 -5.83 6.20
CA ILE A 55 10.09 -5.75 6.60
C ILE A 55 10.78 -7.12 6.73
N ASN A 56 10.03 -8.21 6.95
CA ASN A 56 10.58 -9.54 7.16
C ASN A 56 9.99 -10.56 6.19
N LYS A 57 10.84 -11.01 5.24
CA LYS A 57 10.47 -11.99 4.20
C LYS A 57 10.05 -13.35 4.77
N GLY A 58 10.60 -13.77 5.91
CA GLY A 58 10.32 -15.07 6.51
C GLY A 58 8.94 -15.18 7.17
N LEU A 59 8.26 -14.06 7.41
CA LEU A 59 6.92 -14.04 8.02
C LEU A 59 5.79 -14.00 6.99
N ARG A 60 6.13 -13.93 5.69
CA ARG A 60 5.18 -13.74 4.60
C ARG A 60 4.36 -15.01 4.35
N PRO A 61 3.03 -14.92 4.26
CA PRO A 61 2.20 -16.04 3.83
C PRO A 61 2.54 -16.44 2.40
N TRP A 62 2.73 -17.74 2.16
CA TRP A 62 3.02 -18.28 0.83
C TRP A 62 1.92 -17.99 -0.20
N SER A 63 0.66 -17.96 0.24
CA SER A 63 -0.51 -17.65 -0.60
C SER A 63 -0.43 -16.25 -1.25
N LEU A 64 0.32 -15.33 -0.66
CA LEU A 64 0.44 -13.93 -1.12
C LEU A 64 1.76 -13.69 -1.86
N GLN A 65 2.50 -14.75 -2.21
CA GLN A 65 3.82 -14.65 -2.83
C GLN A 65 3.82 -13.79 -4.10
N ALA A 66 2.77 -13.88 -4.93
CA ALA A 66 2.65 -13.06 -6.14
C ALA A 66 2.63 -11.55 -5.84
N ILE A 67 1.82 -11.13 -4.86
CA ILE A 67 1.74 -9.73 -4.42
C ILE A 67 3.10 -9.27 -3.89
N PHE A 68 3.78 -10.09 -3.09
CA PHE A 68 5.11 -9.74 -2.57
C PHE A 68 6.16 -9.63 -3.68
N LEU A 69 6.11 -10.48 -4.71
CA LEU A 69 7.04 -10.38 -5.84
C LEU A 69 6.87 -9.06 -6.61
N GLU A 70 5.62 -8.61 -6.78
CA GLU A 70 5.33 -7.32 -7.42
C GLU A 70 5.82 -6.15 -6.57
N ILE A 71 5.55 -6.15 -5.26
CA ILE A 71 6.06 -5.15 -4.31
C ILE A 71 7.59 -5.04 -4.39
N GLU A 72 8.30 -6.17 -4.37
CA GLU A 72 9.76 -6.20 -4.44
C GLU A 72 10.27 -5.72 -5.81
N SER A 73 9.54 -6.02 -6.89
CA SER A 73 9.85 -5.53 -8.24
C SER A 73 9.76 -4.02 -8.30
N THR A 74 8.67 -3.42 -7.81
CA THR A 74 8.52 -1.96 -7.76
C THR A 74 9.54 -1.32 -6.83
N LYS A 75 9.84 -1.93 -5.69
CA LYS A 75 10.89 -1.45 -4.77
C LYS A 75 12.26 -1.34 -5.45
N ARG A 76 12.66 -2.33 -6.25
CA ARG A 76 13.91 -2.28 -7.02
C ARG A 76 13.96 -1.13 -8.04
N LYS A 77 12.81 -0.76 -8.64
CA LYS A 77 12.72 0.31 -9.64
C LYS A 77 12.64 1.71 -9.04
N THR A 78 12.08 1.83 -7.84
CA THR A 78 11.70 3.10 -7.21
C THR A 78 12.78 3.65 -6.27
N GLY A 79 13.71 2.80 -5.81
CA GLY A 79 14.81 3.22 -4.92
C GLY A 79 14.47 2.98 -3.44
N SER A 80 14.72 3.97 -2.58
CA SER A 80 14.54 3.84 -1.12
C SER A 80 13.05 3.87 -0.73
N ILE A 81 12.53 2.71 -0.35
CA ILE A 81 11.19 2.55 0.24
C ILE A 81 11.34 2.11 1.69
N VAL A 82 10.82 2.92 2.60
CA VAL A 82 10.81 2.68 4.04
C VAL A 82 9.38 2.40 4.47
N PHE A 83 9.20 1.42 5.36
CA PHE A 83 7.92 1.15 5.99
C PHE A 83 7.95 1.68 7.43
N SER A 84 6.85 2.26 7.87
CA SER A 84 6.66 2.69 9.26
C SER A 84 5.32 2.18 9.79
N LEU A 85 5.30 1.83 11.07
CA LEU A 85 4.09 1.48 11.79
C LEU A 85 3.51 2.76 12.40
N VAL A 86 2.28 3.10 12.03
CA VAL A 86 1.56 4.24 12.63
C VAL A 86 0.56 3.76 13.68
N ASP A 87 0.28 4.63 14.64
CA ASP A 87 -0.78 4.37 15.60
C ASP A 87 -2.16 4.38 14.92
N ARG A 88 -3.18 3.94 15.66
CA ARG A 88 -4.53 3.75 15.11
C ARG A 88 -5.16 5.04 14.60
N ASN A 89 -4.74 6.20 15.11
CA ASN A 89 -5.28 7.52 14.75
C ASN A 89 -4.50 8.17 13.59
N GLY A 90 -3.26 7.72 13.33
CA GLY A 90 -2.45 8.18 12.20
C GLY A 90 -2.99 7.78 10.83
N ASN A 91 -4.03 6.93 10.77
CA ASN A 91 -4.53 6.33 9.53
C ASN A 91 -6.02 6.60 9.23
N ASP A 92 -6.63 7.60 9.89
CA ASP A 92 -8.07 7.90 9.80
C ASP A 92 -8.56 8.17 8.36
N LEU A 93 -7.73 8.86 7.55
CA LEU A 93 -8.05 9.12 6.15
C LEU A 93 -8.06 7.83 5.33
N ALA A 94 -7.07 6.95 5.49
CA ALA A 94 -7.03 5.69 4.75
C ALA A 94 -8.17 4.76 5.18
N PHE A 95 -8.52 4.76 6.48
CA PHE A 95 -9.67 4.01 6.98
C PHE A 95 -10.99 4.52 6.36
N SER A 96 -11.18 5.84 6.34
CA SER A 96 -12.36 6.46 5.71
C SER A 96 -12.42 6.15 4.20
N LEU A 97 -11.27 6.18 3.53
CA LEU A 97 -11.16 5.80 2.12
C LEU A 97 -11.46 4.31 1.90
N ALA A 98 -11.01 3.42 2.79
CA ALA A 98 -11.34 2.00 2.70
C ALA A 98 -12.85 1.78 2.81
N LEU A 99 -13.51 2.40 3.79
CA LEU A 99 -14.98 2.34 3.95
C LEU A 99 -15.72 2.87 2.73
N ALA A 100 -15.30 4.02 2.19
CA ALA A 100 -15.89 4.60 0.98
C ALA A 100 -15.62 3.73 -0.27
N GLY A 101 -14.58 2.89 -0.24
CA GLY A 101 -14.15 2.03 -1.34
C GLY A 101 -14.93 0.73 -1.46
N VAL A 102 -15.49 0.21 -0.37
CA VAL A 102 -16.16 -1.11 -0.33
C VAL A 102 -17.23 -1.27 -1.41
N ASN A 103 -17.98 -0.20 -1.71
CA ASN A 103 -19.06 -0.23 -2.69
C ASN A 103 -18.63 0.19 -4.11
N ARG A 104 -17.34 0.49 -4.33
CA ARG A 104 -16.85 0.88 -5.66
C ARG A 104 -16.64 -0.37 -6.51
N THR A 105 -17.17 -0.34 -7.74
CA THR A 105 -16.96 -1.40 -8.74
C THR A 105 -15.57 -1.33 -9.40
N GLN A 106 -14.89 -0.20 -9.29
CA GLN A 106 -13.56 0.04 -9.86
C GLN A 106 -12.66 0.75 -8.86
N LEU A 107 -11.35 0.52 -9.00
CA LEU A 107 -10.32 1.18 -8.19
C LEU A 107 -10.18 2.64 -8.61
N PHE A 108 -10.53 3.55 -7.71
CA PHE A 108 -10.33 4.98 -7.88
C PHE A 108 -8.88 5.33 -7.53
N LYS A 109 -8.21 6.11 -8.40
CA LYS A 109 -6.85 6.65 -8.22
C LYS A 109 -6.83 8.08 -8.74
N VAL A 110 -6.26 9.03 -7.99
CA VAL A 110 -6.05 10.41 -8.44
C VAL A 110 -4.84 11.02 -7.73
N TRP A 111 -4.12 11.92 -8.41
CA TRP A 111 -2.95 12.61 -7.89
C TRP A 111 -2.83 14.02 -8.48
N TRP A 112 -2.20 14.94 -7.75
CA TRP A 112 -1.97 16.34 -8.14
C TRP A 112 -0.78 16.97 -7.41
#